data_AF-A0A7Z9QMI0-F1
#
_entry.id   AF-A0A7Z9QMI0-F1
#
_cell.length_a   1.000
_cell.length_b   1.000
_cell.length_c   1.000
_cell.angle_alpha   90.00
_cell.angle_beta   90.00
_cell.angle_gamma   90.00
#
_symmetry.space_group_name_H-M   'P 1'
#
loop_
_entity.id
_entity.type
_entity.pdbx_description
1 polymer ?
#
loop_
_entity_poly.entity_id
_entity_poly.type
_entity_poly.pdbx_seq_one_letter_code
_entity_poly.pdbx_strand_id
1 'polypeptide(L)'
;MPIIALTALAMPEDRAKCIESGANDYLSKPVDFDKLLSMMRIWLFSKSEPERREMGRPWEEQKVVSPASTDHRGKPVKKNR
;
A
#
# COMPACT_ATOMS: atom_id res chain seq x y z
N MET A 1 0.92 3.40 7.14
CA MET A 1 1.12 4.86 6.96
C MET A 1 1.73 5.40 8.25
N PRO A 2 2.91 6.04 8.23
CA PRO A 2 3.56 6.53 9.45
C PRO A 2 2.88 7.79 10.03
N ILE A 3 2.76 7.86 11.35
CA ILE A 3 2.14 8.95 12.12
C ILE A 3 3.15 9.49 13.13
N ILE A 4 3.48 10.79 13.05
CA ILE A 4 4.36 11.47 14.00
C ILE A 4 3.52 12.48 14.79
N ALA A 5 3.46 12.32 16.11
CA ALA A 5 2.70 13.20 16.99
C ALA A 5 3.48 14.48 17.33
N LEU A 6 2.87 15.65 17.14
CA LEU A 6 3.43 16.95 17.54
C LEU A 6 2.68 17.51 18.75
N THR A 7 3.36 17.70 19.88
CA THR A 7 2.74 18.23 21.10
C THR A 7 3.37 19.52 21.58
N ALA A 8 2.58 20.35 22.26
CA ALA A 8 3.09 21.53 22.96
C ALA A 8 3.75 21.20 24.30
N LEU A 9 3.45 20.02 24.87
CA LEU A 9 3.90 19.62 26.19
C LEU A 9 4.90 18.46 26.06
N ALA A 10 6.14 18.72 26.48
CA ALA A 10 7.28 17.81 26.29
C ALA A 10 7.42 16.79 27.45
N MET A 11 6.31 16.35 28.05
CA MET A 11 6.38 15.47 29.21
C MET A 11 6.58 14.00 28.79
N PRO A 12 7.31 13.20 29.57
CA PRO A 12 7.49 11.77 29.30
C PRO A 12 6.15 11.02 29.13
N GLU A 13 5.13 11.41 29.89
CA GLU A 13 3.81 10.80 29.85
C GLU A 13 3.07 11.10 28.55
N ASP A 14 3.30 12.27 27.94
CA ASP A 14 2.71 12.63 26.64
C ASP A 14 3.26 11.75 25.53
N ARG A 15 4.56 11.46 25.59
CA ARG A 15 5.19 10.52 24.65
C ARG A 15 4.55 9.14 24.77
N ALA A 16 4.42 8.61 25.99
CA ALA A 16 3.83 7.28 26.20
C ALA A 16 2.40 7.21 25.65
N LYS A 17 1.55 8.18 26.00
CA LYS A 17 0.15 8.25 25.51
C LYS A 17 0.06 8.28 24.00
N CYS A 18 0.90 9.07 23.33
CA CYS A 18 0.89 9.15 21.87
C CYS A 18 1.27 7.82 21.21
N ILE A 19 2.31 7.16 21.72
CA ILE A 19 2.76 5.87 21.18
C ILE A 19 1.70 4.78 21.45
N GLU A 20 1.14 4.72 22.65
CA GLU A 20 0.04 3.80 23.00
C GLU A 20 -1.21 4.02 22.12
N SER A 21 -1.46 5.26 21.71
CA SER A 21 -2.56 5.62 20.79
C SER A 21 -2.26 5.25 19.33
N GLY A 22 -1.09 4.69 19.02
CA GLY A 22 -0.71 4.23 17.68
C GLY A 22 0.18 5.18 16.88
N ALA A 23 0.75 6.22 17.50
CA ALA A 23 1.79 7.01 16.83
C ALA A 23 3.07 6.19 16.65
N ASN A 24 3.74 6.37 15.51
CA ASN A 24 5.05 5.78 15.26
C ASN A 24 6.14 6.51 16.03
N ASP A 25 6.01 7.83 16.16
CA ASP A 25 6.99 8.68 16.83
C ASP A 25 6.36 9.97 17.36
N TYR A 26 7.19 10.76 18.03
CA TYR A 26 6.78 11.92 18.82
C TYR A 26 7.79 13.06 18.71
N LEU A 27 7.30 14.30 18.65
CA LEU A 27 8.12 15.52 18.68
C LEU A 27 7.43 16.62 19.50
N SER A 28 8.20 17.34 20.33
CA SER A 28 7.71 18.50 21.07
C SER A 28 7.84 19.79 20.24
N LYS A 29 6.97 20.78 20.55
CA LYS A 29 7.04 22.14 20.04
C LYS A 29 7.91 23.02 20.95
N PRO A 30 8.59 24.06 20.41
CA PRO A 30 8.67 24.41 18.98
C PRO A 30 9.42 23.34 18.18
N VAL A 31 8.98 23.11 16.94
CA VAL A 31 9.50 22.06 16.09
C VAL A 31 10.91 22.42 15.63
N ASP A 32 11.86 21.53 15.90
CA ASP A 32 13.16 21.50 15.24
C ASP A 32 13.00 20.81 13.87
N PHE A 33 13.20 21.57 12.79
CA PHE A 33 13.02 21.08 11.42
C PHE A 33 14.07 20.04 11.02
N ASP A 34 15.32 20.16 11.49
CA ASP A 34 16.36 19.20 11.16
C ASP A 34 16.07 17.84 11.80
N LYS A 35 15.57 17.86 13.04
CA LYS A 35 15.10 16.66 13.73
C LYS A 35 13.89 16.04 13.03
N LEU A 36 12.90 16.85 12.64
CA LEU A 36 11.72 16.37 11.92
C LEU A 36 12.09 15.72 10.58
N LEU A 37 12.94 16.38 9.77
CA LEU A 37 13.41 15.86 8.49
C LEU A 37 14.16 14.53 8.66
N SER A 38 14.97 14.41 9.71
CA SER A 38 15.69 13.16 10.03
C SER A 38 14.70 12.02 10.33
N MET A 39 13.67 12.28 11.14
CA MET A 39 12.61 11.31 11.42
C MET A 39 11.83 10.93 10.16
N MET A 40 11.43 11.90 9.35
CA MET A 40 10.71 11.64 8.10
C MET A 40 11.51 10.73 7.16
N ARG A 41 12.83 10.93 7.06
CA ARG A 41 13.70 10.07 6.23
C ARG A 41 13.69 8.63 6.72
N ILE A 42 13.75 8.42 8.03
CA ILE A 42 13.66 7.08 8.62
C ILE A 42 12.34 6.43 8.23
N TRP A 43 11.21 7.09 8.49
CA TRP A 43 9.89 6.48 8.29
C TRP A 43 9.48 6.32 6.82
N LEU A 44 9.93 7.20 5.92
CA LEU A 44 9.58 7.13 4.50
C LEU A 44 10.49 6.21 3.69
N PHE A 45 11.76 6.06 4.07
CA PHE A 45 12.73 5.28 3.29
C PHE A 45 13.12 3.95 3.94
N SER A 46 12.69 3.67 5.19
CA SER A 46 12.90 2.36 5.84
C SER A 46 11.99 1.24 5.31
N LYS A 47 10.96 1.56 4.52
CA LYS A 47 10.00 0.63 3.94
C LYS A 47 9.96 0.75 2.42
N SER A 48 11.09 0.51 1.77
CA SER A 48 11.10 0.23 0.34
C SER A 48 10.85 -1.26 0.10
N GLU A 49 9.73 -1.81 0.60
CA GLU A 49 9.21 -3.03 0.00
C GLU A 49 8.82 -2.68 -1.45
N PRO A 50 9.32 -3.40 -2.47
CA PRO A 50 8.86 -3.23 -3.83
C PRO A 50 7.47 -3.86 -3.98
N GLU A 51 6.45 -3.25 -3.37
CA GLU A 51 5.05 -3.70 -3.44
C GLU A 51 4.41 -3.28 -4.78
N ARG A 52 5.02 -3.76 -5.86
CA ARG A 52 4.45 -3.72 -7.22
C ARG A 52 4.88 -4.90 -8.11
N ARG A 53 5.56 -5.92 -7.56
CA ARG A 53 6.03 -7.06 -8.36
C ARG A 53 5.29 -8.37 -8.17
N GLU A 54 4.45 -8.54 -7.16
CA GLU A 54 3.74 -9.81 -6.92
C GLU A 54 2.25 -9.60 -6.59
N MET A 55 1.54 -8.89 -7.46
CA MET A 55 0.17 -9.29 -7.77
C MET A 55 0.14 -9.51 -9.27
N GLY A 56 0.29 -10.78 -9.66
CA GLY A 56 0.05 -11.20 -11.04
C GLY A 56 -1.30 -10.63 -11.49
N ARG A 57 -1.31 -9.98 -12.65
CA ARG A 57 -2.51 -9.36 -13.24
C ARG A 57 -3.61 -10.43 -13.38
N PRO A 58 -4.70 -10.41 -12.61
CA PRO A 58 -5.75 -11.40 -12.77
C PRO A 58 -6.72 -11.06 -13.91
N TRP A 59 -6.60 -9.89 -14.54
CA TRP A 59 -7.61 -9.38 -15.47
C TRP A 59 -7.26 -9.53 -16.96
N GLU A 60 -6.14 -10.16 -17.30
CA GLU A 60 -5.75 -10.42 -18.70
C GLU A 60 -6.06 -11.87 -19.12
N GLU A 61 -7.11 -12.45 -18.54
CA GLU A 61 -7.70 -13.73 -18.97
C GLU A 61 -9.18 -13.62 -19.34
N GLN A 62 -9.63 -12.41 -19.71
CA GLN A 62 -10.78 -12.29 -20.62
C GLN A 62 -10.28 -12.52 -22.05
N LYS A 63 -10.02 -13.79 -22.37
CA LYS A 63 -10.10 -14.23 -23.76
C LYS A 63 -11.49 -13.86 -24.25
N VAL A 64 -11.56 -12.88 -25.13
CA VAL A 64 -12.69 -12.70 -26.03
C VAL A 64 -12.77 -13.97 -26.89
N VAL A 65 -13.47 -14.99 -26.39
CA VAL A 65 -13.89 -16.11 -27.23
C VAL A 65 -15.09 -15.60 -28.00
N SER A 66 -14.82 -15.12 -29.21
CA SER A 66 -15.86 -14.96 -30.22
C SER A 66 -16.58 -16.31 -30.37
N PRO A 67 -17.93 -16.37 -30.27
CA PRO A 67 -18.64 -17.62 -30.44
C PRO A 67 -18.52 -18.07 -31.90
N ALA A 68 -17.56 -18.94 -32.18
CA ALA A 68 -17.59 -19.75 -33.39
C ALA A 68 -18.81 -20.67 -33.29
N SER A 69 -19.75 -20.51 -34.22
CA SER A 69 -21.05 -21.19 -34.27
C SER A 69 -20.96 -22.66 -33.90
N THR A 70 -21.46 -22.98 -32.71
CA THR A 70 -21.72 -24.36 -32.28
C THR A 70 -22.97 -24.88 -33.00
N ASP A 71 -23.04 -26.18 -33.28
CA ASP A 71 -24.30 -26.75 -33.80
C ASP A 71 -25.38 -26.79 -32.72
N HIS A 72 -26.63 -27.09 -33.09
CA HIS A 72 -27.78 -27.19 -32.17
C HIS A 72 -27.65 -28.31 -31.12
N ARG A 73 -26.59 -29.13 -31.18
CA ARG A 73 -26.25 -30.18 -30.21
C ARG A 73 -25.01 -29.82 -29.38
N GLY A 74 -24.52 -28.58 -29.47
CA GLY A 74 -23.45 -28.08 -28.62
C GLY A 74 -22.05 -28.63 -28.96
N LYS A 75 -21.84 -29.27 -30.11
CA LYS A 75 -20.51 -29.74 -30.51
C LYS A 75 -19.79 -28.73 -31.44
N PRO A 76 -18.47 -28.53 -31.26
CA PRO A 76 -17.71 -27.61 -32.11
C PRO A 76 -17.64 -28.11 -33.56
N VAL A 77 -18.02 -27.27 -34.51
CA VAL A 77 -17.97 -27.57 -35.95
C VAL A 77 -16.51 -27.52 -36.42
N LYS A 78 -15.95 -28.67 -36.81
CA LYS A 78 -14.60 -28.74 -37.38
C LYS A 78 -14.59 -28.09 -38.77
N LYS A 79 -13.87 -26.99 -38.92
CA LYS A 79 -13.56 -26.40 -40.23
C LYS A 79 -12.47 -27.27 -40.88
N ASN A 80 -12.83 -28.07 -41.88
CA ASN A 80 -11.84 -28.72 -42.75
C ASN A 80 -11.35 -27.71 -43.79
N ARG A 81 -10.05 -27.40 -43.76
CA ARG A 81 -9.26 -27.14 -44.97
C ARG A 81 -7.78 -27.35 -44.67
#